data_AF-A0AAE4B3B9-F1
#
_entry.id   AF-A0AAE4B3B9-F1
#
_cell.length_a   1.000
_cell.length_b   1.000
_cell.length_c   1.000
_cell.angle_alpha   90.00
_cell.angle_beta   90.00
_cell.angle_gamma   90.00
#
_symmetry.space_group_name_H-M   'P 1'
#
loop_
_entity.id
_entity.type
_entity.pdbx_description
1 polymer ?
#
loop_
_entity_poly.entity_id
_entity_poly.type
_entity_poly.pdbx_seq_one_letter_code
_entity_poly.pdbx_strand_id
1 'polypeptide(L)' 'MKPKYDDIKRLFGDLDDHTIAEIEASGATMNELEEVVAYLAQETDVMADLRRSLSGRALAIYDLLRSQDARWDEPG' A
#
# COMPACT_ATOMS: atom_id res chain seq x y z
N MET A 1 5.83 5.71 14.89
CA MET A 1 5.18 4.53 15.51
C MET A 1 5.19 3.40 14.48
N LYS A 2 5.50 2.16 14.87
CA LYS A 2 5.42 1.02 13.95
C LYS A 2 3.95 0.58 13.84
N PRO A 3 3.37 0.50 12.64
CA PRO A 3 2.00 0.06 12.46
C PRO A 3 1.86 -1.41 12.87
N LYS A 4 0.70 -1.75 13.42
CA LYS A 4 0.31 -3.13 13.75
C LYS A 4 -0.65 -3.68 12.70
N TYR A 5 -0.82 -4.99 12.67
CA TYR A 5 -1.81 -5.70 11.86
C TYR A 5 -3.15 -4.96 11.71
N ASP A 6 -3.78 -4.56 12.81
CA ASP A 6 -5.08 -3.86 12.78
C ASP A 6 -5.00 -2.47 12.13
N ASP A 7 -3.88 -1.76 12.31
CA ASP A 7 -3.66 -0.47 11.66
C ASP A 7 -3.53 -0.63 10.14
N ILE A 8 -2.80 -1.67 9.71
CA ILE A 8 -2.57 -1.98 8.29
C ILE A 8 -3.90 -2.36 7.63
N LYS A 9 -4.69 -3.24 8.25
CA LYS A 9 -6.03 -3.59 7.76
C LYS A 9 -6.97 -2.38 7.69
N ARG A 10 -6.92 -1.50 8.69
CA ARG A 10 -7.75 -0.28 8.66
C ARG A 10 -7.39 0.65 7.50
N LEU A 11 -6.13 0.68 7.09
CA LEU A 11 -5.62 1.57 6.05
C LEU A 11 -5.83 1.02 4.63
N PHE A 12 -5.52 -0.26 4.41
CA PHE A 12 -5.51 -0.87 3.08
C PHE A 12 -6.74 -1.76 2.81
N GLY A 13 -7.58 -2.00 3.82
CA GLY A 13 -8.73 -2.89 3.71
C GLY A 13 -8.35 -4.35 3.92
N ASP A 14 -9.05 -5.24 3.22
CA ASP A 14 -8.89 -6.68 3.41
C ASP A 14 -7.67 -7.20 2.63
N LEU A 15 -6.51 -7.11 3.28
CA LEU A 15 -5.27 -7.75 2.84
C LEU A 15 -5.13 -9.13 3.46
N ASP A 16 -4.50 -10.05 2.74
CA ASP A 16 -4.12 -11.34 3.30
C ASP A 16 -3.00 -11.20 4.36
N ASP A 17 -2.91 -12.20 5.24
CA ASP A 17 -1.96 -12.20 6.35
C ASP A 17 -0.50 -12.15 5.90
N HIS A 18 -0.21 -12.71 4.70
CA HIS A 18 1.14 -12.73 4.14
C HIS A 18 1.60 -11.32 3.76
N THR A 19 0.74 -10.58 3.05
CA THR A 19 0.95 -9.20 2.63
C THR A 19 1.09 -8.28 3.85
N ILE A 20 0.26 -8.48 4.87
CA ILE A 20 0.36 -7.69 6.11
C ILE A 20 1.70 -7.97 6.80
N ALA A 21 2.14 -9.24 6.87
CA ALA A 21 3.43 -9.59 7.46
C ALA A 21 4.61 -8.97 6.68
N GLU A 22 4.53 -8.90 5.35
CA GLU A 22 5.54 -8.23 4.52
C GLU A 22 5.58 -6.71 4.78
N ILE A 23 4.43 -6.06 4.91
CA ILE A 23 4.35 -4.64 5.26
C ILE A 23 4.93 -4.40 6.66
N GLU A 24 4.64 -5.24 7.64
CA GLU A 24 5.25 -5.15 8.98
C GLU A 24 6.77 -5.38 8.95
N ALA A 25 7.25 -6.28 8.10
CA ALA A 25 8.67 -6.60 7.94
C ALA A 25 9.44 -5.49 7.20
N SER A 26 8.79 -4.74 6.31
CA SER A 26 9.38 -3.62 5.57
C SER A 26 9.95 -2.51 6.47
N GLY A 27 9.51 -2.46 7.73
CA GLY A 27 9.89 -1.43 8.69
C GLY A 27 9.28 -0.05 8.40
N ALA A 28 8.26 -0.01 7.54
CA ALA A 28 7.54 1.22 7.25
C ALA A 28 6.84 1.79 8.49
N THR A 29 6.76 3.11 8.53
CA THR A 29 6.10 3.89 9.56
C THR A 29 4.64 4.16 9.21
N MET A 30 3.82 4.51 10.20
CA MET A 30 2.41 4.89 9.96
C MET A 30 2.28 5.99 8.88
N ASN A 31 3.11 7.03 8.94
CA ASN A 31 3.08 8.11 7.96
C ASN A 31 3.37 7.62 6.54
N GLU A 32 4.32 6.70 6.38
CA GLU A 32 4.62 6.12 5.07
C GLU A 32 3.46 5.29 4.54
N LEU A 33 2.73 4.56 5.41
CA LEU A 33 1.51 3.85 5.00
C LEU A 33 0.39 4.81 4.59
N GLU A 34 0.18 5.88 5.35
CA GLU A 34 -0.81 6.92 5.03
C GLU A 34 -0.50 7.61 3.70
N GLU A 35 0.78 7.84 3.38
CA GLU A 35 1.19 8.35 2.07
C GLU A 35 0.81 7.40 0.93
N VAL A 36 0.99 6.09 1.11
CA VAL A 36 0.57 5.10 0.11
C VAL A 36 -0.94 5.09 -0.07
N VAL A 37 -1.71 5.11 1.02
CA VAL A 37 -3.18 5.17 0.96
C VAL A 37 -3.66 6.42 0.23
N ALA A 38 -3.08 7.58 0.55
CA ALA A 38 -3.40 8.83 -0.12
C ALA A 38 -3.08 8.76 -1.61
N TYR A 39 -1.95 8.14 -1.98
CA TYR A 39 -1.57 7.94 -3.37
C TYR A 39 -2.55 7.01 -4.12
N LEU A 40 -2.93 5.89 -3.52
CA LEU A 40 -3.89 4.94 -4.09
C LEU A 40 -5.28 5.59 -4.29
N ALA A 41 -5.73 6.38 -3.32
CA ALA A 41 -6.99 7.11 -3.45
C ALA A 41 -6.97 8.11 -4.62
N GLN A 42 -5.84 8.81 -4.83
CA GLN A 42 -5.65 9.72 -5.96
C GLN A 42 -5.57 9.01 -7.31
N GLU A 43 -5.15 7.75 -7.37
CA GLU A 43 -5.07 7.00 -8.62
C GLU A 43 -6.46 6.67 -9.19
N THR A 44 -7.45 6.54 -8.32
CA THR A 44 -8.86 6.37 -8.71
C THR A 44 -9.52 7.67 -9.17
N ASP A 45 -8.87 8.83 -8.96
CA ASP A 45 -9.36 10.14 -9.38
C ASP A 45 -8.82 10.50 -10.79
N VAL A 46 -9.72 10.87 -11.69
CA VAL A 46 -9.44 11.08 -13.13
C VAL A 46 -8.56 12.34 -13.35
N MET A 47 -8.42 13.21 -12.35
CA MET A 47 -7.66 14.46 -12.39
C MET A 47 -6.24 14.32 -11.79
N ALA A 48 -5.49 13.29 -12.18
CA ALA A 48 -4.23 12.90 -11.54
C ALA A 48 -2.98 13.70 -11.99
N ASP A 49 -3.11 14.97 -12.39
CA ASP A 49 -2.00 15.75 -12.99
C ASP A 49 -0.96 16.27 -11.98
N LEU A 50 -1.16 16.05 -10.68
CA LEU A 50 -0.25 16.49 -9.61
C LEU A 50 0.12 15.35 -8.64
N ARG A 51 0.49 14.17 -9.16
CA ARG A 51 0.97 13.06 -8.32
C ARG A 51 2.28 13.45 -7.63
N ARG A 52 2.32 13.41 -6.30
CA ARG A 52 3.59 13.27 -5.58
C ARG A 52 4.09 11.84 -5.81
N SER A 53 5.28 11.69 -6.37
CA SER A 53 5.91 10.38 -6.50
C SER A 53 6.21 9.80 -5.13
N LEU A 54 5.74 8.58 -4.87
CA LEU A 54 6.20 7.80 -3.74
C LEU A 54 7.71 7.53 -3.87
N SER A 55 8.39 7.40 -2.74
CA SER A 55 9.80 7.04 -2.71
C SER A 55 10.15 6.21 -1.48
N GLY A 56 11.30 5.55 -1.50
CA GLY A 56 11.78 4.75 -0.38
C GLY A 56 10.83 3.60 -0.03
N ARG A 57 10.51 3.45 1.27
CA ARG A 57 9.65 2.36 1.77
C ARG A 57 8.21 2.48 1.30
N ALA A 58 7.68 3.69 1.17
CA ALA A 58 6.32 3.90 0.70
C ALA A 58 6.14 3.38 -0.75
N LEU A 59 7.14 3.63 -1.61
CA LEU A 59 7.14 3.08 -2.97
C LEU A 59 7.20 1.54 -2.97
N ALA A 60 8.06 0.95 -2.13
CA ALA A 60 8.17 -0.51 -2.04
C ALA A 60 6.86 -1.18 -1.60
N ILE A 61 6.12 -0.56 -0.67
CA ILE A 61 4.80 -1.07 -0.25
C ILE A 61 3.78 -0.92 -1.37
N TYR A 62 3.76 0.21 -2.06
CA TYR A 62 2.88 0.40 -3.22
C TYR A 62 3.13 -0.67 -4.29
N ASP A 63 4.39 -0.92 -4.63
CA ASP A 63 4.77 -1.94 -5.61
C ASP A 63 4.37 -3.35 -5.15
N LEU A 64 4.53 -3.66 -3.85
CA LEU A 64 4.07 -4.90 -3.25
C LEU A 64 2.55 -5.08 -3.45
N LEU A 65 1.76 -4.08 -3.06
CA LEU A 65 0.30 -4.12 -3.19
C LEU A 65 -0.13 -4.31 -4.65
N ARG A 66 0.49 -3.57 -5.58
CA ARG A 66 0.22 -3.72 -7.02
C ARG A 66 0.61 -5.09 -7.57
N SER A 67 1.69 -5.69 -7.06
CA SER A 67 2.11 -7.03 -7.46
C SER A 67 1.14 -8.11 -7.00
N GLN A 68 0.51 -7.92 -5.83
CA GLN A 68 -0.54 -8.81 -5.33
C GLN A 68 -1.80 -8.65 -6.17
N ASP A 69 -2.32 -7.44 -6.36
CA ASP A 69 -3.50 -7.19 -7.20
C ASP A 69 -3.36 -7.81 -8.60
N ALA A 70 -2.20 -7.64 -9.24
CA ALA A 70 -1.93 -8.21 -10.57
C ALA A 70 -1.96 -9.75 -10.58
N ARG A 71 -1.60 -10.40 -9.47
CA ARG A 71 -1.68 -11.86 -9.32
C ARG A 71 -3.11 -12.35 -9.15
N TRP A 72 -4.02 -11.53 -8.63
CA TRP A 72 -5.45 -11.86 -8.50
C TRP A 72 -6.23 -11.66 -9.80
N ASP A 73 -5.75 -10.77 -10.68
CA ASP A 73 -6.37 -10.47 -11.98
C ASP A 73 -5.95 -11.41 -13.14
N GLU A 74 -5.05 -12.36 -12.93
CA GLU A 74 -4.76 -13.40 -13.93
C GLU A 74 -5.90 -14.43 -13.97
N PRO A 75 -6.64 -14.56 -15.10
CA PRO A 75 -7.60 -15.64 -15.26
C PRO A 75 -6.82 -16.95 -15.42
N GLY A 76 -6.85 -17.79 -14.39
CA GLY A 76 -6.42 -19.20 -14.48
C GLY A 76 -7.23 -20.00 -15.48
#